data_AF-A0A061IX18-F1
#
_entry.id   AF-A0A061IX18-F1
#
_cell.length_a   1.000
_cell.length_b   1.000
_cell.length_c   1.000
_cell.angle_alpha   90.00
_cell.angle_beta   90.00
_cell.angle_gamma   90.00
#
_symmetry.space_group_name_H-M   'P 1'
#
loop_
_entity.id
_entity.type
_entity.pdbx_description
1 polymer ?
#
loop_
_entity_poly.entity_id
_entity_poly.type
_entity_poly.pdbx_seq_one_letter_code
_entity_poly.pdbx_strand_id
1 'polypeptide(L)'
;MTEIRESPLTRSVTRDVAVRGWRHTYATDEDGNPTQCVSCVRKKRLLVRNIVVPLGTYNLRFAVSTETPGRLPPADTAPHVGHTRLKDRLSITDGLFRYDLTRVMENGAQAHEVEIEGEFSSCKTQLTESWLEELLRRAVALTALATKAEVRSR
;
A
#
# COMPACT_ATOMS: atom_id res chain seq x y z
N MET A 1 -17.91 28.12 -1.45
CA MET A 1 -16.44 28.05 -1.35
C MET A 1 -16.12 26.80 -0.55
N THR A 2 -15.70 25.73 -1.22
CA THR A 2 -15.25 24.50 -0.56
C THR A 2 -13.82 24.75 -0.10
N GLU A 3 -13.59 24.84 1.22
CA GLU A 3 -12.24 24.85 1.76
C GLU A 3 -11.53 23.57 1.30
N ILE A 4 -10.43 23.73 0.55
CA ILE A 4 -9.54 22.61 0.24
C ILE A 4 -8.84 22.28 1.56
N ARG A 5 -9.37 21.31 2.30
CA ARG A 5 -8.64 20.74 3.44
C ARG A 5 -7.47 19.95 2.88
N GLU A 6 -6.25 20.35 3.23
CA GLU A 6 -5.06 19.60 2.88
C GLU A 6 -5.10 18.23 3.56
N SER A 7 -5.08 17.17 2.75
CA SER A 7 -4.99 15.79 3.24
C SER A 7 -3.60 15.54 3.83
N PRO A 8 -3.49 14.90 5.01
CA PRO A 8 -2.20 14.52 5.56
C PRO A 8 -1.40 13.67 4.58
N LEU A 9 -0.16 14.08 4.32
CA LEU A 9 0.78 13.42 3.44
C LEU A 9 1.94 12.88 4.27
N THR A 10 2.25 11.60 4.08
CA THR A 10 3.42 10.95 4.70
C THR A 10 4.27 10.30 3.63
N ARG A 11 5.58 10.35 3.78
CA ARG A 11 6.53 9.64 2.91
C ARG A 11 7.42 8.77 3.76
N SER A 12 7.67 7.54 3.31
CA SER A 12 8.57 6.60 3.99
C SER A 12 9.36 5.79 2.98
N VAL A 13 10.61 5.49 3.34
CA VAL A 13 11.43 4.49 2.65
C VAL A 13 11.68 3.35 3.62
N THR A 14 11.32 2.14 3.21
CA THR A 14 11.44 0.95 4.04
C THR A 14 11.96 -0.24 3.25
N ARG A 15 12.59 -1.20 3.95
CA ARG A 15 13.00 -2.47 3.35
C ARG A 15 12.20 -3.61 3.98
N ASP A 16 11.41 -4.28 3.16
CA ASP A 16 10.67 -5.48 3.54
C ASP A 16 11.52 -6.72 3.29
N VAL A 17 11.58 -7.62 4.28
CA VAL A 17 12.22 -8.94 4.18
C VAL A 17 11.19 -10.02 4.48
N ALA A 18 10.98 -10.94 3.54
CA ALA A 18 10.08 -12.08 3.71
C ALA A 18 10.84 -13.30 4.26
N VAL A 19 10.44 -13.79 5.44
CA VAL A 19 11.08 -14.92 6.13
C VAL A 19 10.01 -15.84 6.72
N ARG A 20 9.96 -17.10 6.28
CA ARG A 20 9.06 -18.14 6.85
C ARG A 20 7.57 -17.69 6.95
N GLY A 21 7.11 -16.93 5.98
CA GLY A 21 5.73 -16.40 5.92
C GLY A 21 5.47 -15.14 6.74
N TRP A 22 6.50 -14.59 7.40
CA TRP A 22 6.48 -13.28 8.05
C TRP A 22 7.11 -12.22 7.13
N ARG A 23 6.62 -10.99 7.22
CA ARG A 23 7.24 -9.81 6.63
C ARG A 23 7.83 -8.97 7.76
N HIS A 24 9.15 -8.79 7.72
CA HIS A 24 9.87 -7.86 8.58
C HIS A 24 10.10 -6.57 7.79
N THR A 25 9.63 -5.45 8.32
CA THR A 25 9.82 -4.14 7.72
C THR A 25 10.88 -3.39 8.51
N TYR A 26 11.93 -2.96 7.83
CA TYR A 26 13.03 -2.19 8.38
C TYR A 26 12.93 -0.74 7.94
N ALA A 27 13.24 0.19 8.85
CA ALA A 27 13.61 1.54 8.47
C ALA A 27 14.90 1.51 7.63
N THR A 28 15.18 2.58 6.89
CA THR A 28 16.40 2.69 6.10
C THR A 28 17.18 3.96 6.41
N ASP A 29 18.50 3.91 6.16
CA ASP A 29 19.34 5.10 6.06
C ASP A 29 19.19 5.80 4.70
N GLU A 30 20.00 6.84 4.46
CA GLU A 30 19.99 7.63 3.22
C GLU A 30 20.35 6.82 1.97
N ASP A 31 21.15 5.76 2.15
CA ASP A 31 21.58 4.84 1.08
C ASP A 31 20.55 3.70 0.85
N GLY A 32 19.46 3.66 1.62
CA GLY A 32 18.43 2.64 1.52
C GLY A 32 18.83 1.30 2.17
N ASN A 33 19.87 1.29 3.01
CA ASN A 33 20.27 0.11 3.78
C ASN A 33 19.36 -0.06 5.01
N PRO A 34 18.99 -1.30 5.36
CA PRO A 34 18.12 -1.56 6.50
C PRO A 34 18.80 -1.23 7.83
N THR A 35 18.08 -0.53 8.71
CA THR A 35 18.51 -0.22 10.07
C THR A 35 17.72 -1.07 11.08
N GLN A 36 16.77 -0.48 11.80
CA GLN A 36 15.97 -1.17 12.81
C GLN A 36 14.72 -1.82 12.20
N CYS A 37 14.37 -3.02 12.67
CA CYS A 37 13.09 -3.64 12.38
C CYS A 37 11.96 -2.87 13.10
N VAL A 38 11.10 -2.20 12.34
CA VAL A 38 9.99 -1.38 12.87
C VAL A 38 8.66 -2.12 12.88
N SER A 39 8.52 -3.17 12.07
CA SER A 39 7.31 -3.99 12.04
C SER A 39 7.62 -5.45 11.70
N CYS A 40 6.88 -6.37 12.29
CA CYS A 40 6.89 -7.78 11.93
C CYS A 40 5.44 -8.24 11.84
N VAL A 41 5.00 -8.67 10.66
CA VAL A 41 3.60 -9.05 10.44
C VAL A 41 3.48 -10.33 9.63
N ARG A 42 2.42 -11.09 9.91
CA ARG A 42 2.00 -12.22 9.07
C ARG A 42 0.70 -11.87 8.37
N LYS A 43 0.78 -11.64 7.05
CA LYS A 43 -0.39 -11.37 6.21
C LYS A 43 -1.04 -12.68 5.79
N LYS A 44 -2.32 -12.85 6.11
CA LYS A 44 -3.17 -13.94 5.60
C LYS A 44 -4.32 -13.34 4.80
N ARG A 45 -4.36 -13.72 3.52
CA ARG A 45 -5.40 -13.29 2.58
C ARG A 45 -6.68 -14.09 2.85
N LEU A 46 -7.77 -13.38 3.10
CA LEU A 46 -9.08 -13.96 3.38
C LEU A 46 -9.96 -13.99 2.12
N LEU A 47 -9.96 -12.89 1.37
CA LEU A 47 -10.76 -12.73 0.16
C LEU A 47 -9.94 -12.03 -0.90
N VAL A 48 -10.08 -12.49 -2.15
CA VAL A 48 -9.63 -11.76 -3.34
C VAL A 48 -10.73 -11.80 -4.38
N ARG A 49 -10.99 -10.64 -4.97
CA ARG A 49 -11.91 -10.48 -6.09
C ARG A 49 -11.28 -9.57 -7.13
N ASN A 50 -11.34 -9.99 -8.38
CA ASN A 50 -11.04 -9.11 -9.51
C ASN A 50 -12.30 -8.28 -9.78
N ILE A 51 -12.13 -6.98 -9.96
CA ILE A 51 -13.23 -6.06 -10.25
C ILE A 51 -13.29 -5.86 -11.76
N VAL A 52 -14.49 -5.94 -12.33
CA VAL A 52 -14.71 -5.62 -13.74
C VAL A 52 -14.51 -4.12 -13.92
N VAL A 53 -13.65 -3.75 -14.87
CA VAL A 53 -13.29 -2.36 -15.16
C VAL A 53 -13.55 -2.04 -16.63
N PRO A 54 -13.71 -0.76 -17.00
CA PRO A 54 -13.80 -0.35 -18.40
C PRO A 54 -12.57 -0.79 -19.21
N LEU A 55 -12.77 -1.08 -20.49
CA LEU A 55 -11.69 -1.40 -21.42
C LEU A 55 -10.68 -0.26 -21.51
N GLY A 56 -9.40 -0.60 -21.67
CA GLY A 56 -8.31 0.38 -21.77
C GLY A 56 -7.88 0.99 -20.43
N THR A 57 -8.42 0.53 -19.30
CA THR A 57 -8.01 0.97 -17.96
C THR A 57 -7.21 -0.10 -17.23
N TYR A 58 -6.46 0.30 -16.19
CA TYR A 58 -5.79 -0.66 -15.30
C TYR A 58 -6.80 -1.59 -14.63
N ASN A 59 -6.44 -2.87 -14.49
CA ASN A 59 -7.25 -3.81 -13.73
C ASN A 59 -7.26 -3.48 -12.24
N LEU A 60 -8.38 -3.76 -11.58
CA LEU A 60 -8.53 -3.61 -10.14
C LEU A 60 -8.65 -4.97 -9.46
N ARG A 61 -7.95 -5.12 -8.35
CA ARG A 61 -8.04 -6.29 -7.45
C ARG A 61 -8.42 -5.82 -6.05
N PHE A 62 -9.59 -6.24 -5.60
CA PHE A 62 -10.01 -6.08 -4.21
C PHE A 62 -9.48 -7.24 -3.37
N ALA A 63 -8.90 -6.94 -2.21
CA ALA A 63 -8.38 -7.94 -1.30
C ALA A 63 -8.68 -7.59 0.16
N VAL A 64 -9.15 -8.58 0.92
CA VAL A 64 -9.29 -8.51 2.38
C VAL A 64 -8.28 -9.45 2.99
N SER A 65 -7.48 -8.95 3.93
CA SER A 65 -6.44 -9.72 4.61
C SER A 65 -6.45 -9.42 6.11
N THR A 66 -6.00 -10.38 6.90
CA THR A 66 -5.56 -10.12 8.29
C THR A 66 -4.05 -9.91 8.28
N GLU A 67 -3.56 -8.87 8.92
CA GLU A 67 -2.13 -8.71 9.23
C GLU A 67 -1.95 -8.86 10.75
N THR A 68 -1.47 -10.03 11.16
CA THR A 68 -1.25 -10.31 12.58
C THR A 68 0.15 -9.85 12.98
N PRO A 69 0.28 -8.93 13.95
CA PRO A 69 1.59 -8.48 14.41
C PRO A 69 2.34 -9.62 15.13
N GLY A 70 3.63 -9.71 14.86
CA GLY A 70 4.56 -10.63 15.50
C GLY A 70 5.47 -9.90 16.47
N ARG A 71 6.29 -10.67 17.18
CA ARG A 71 7.33 -10.10 18.06
C ARG A 71 8.39 -9.41 17.20
N LEU A 72 8.74 -8.18 17.56
CA LEU A 72 9.89 -7.49 16.97
C LEU A 72 11.20 -8.14 17.46
N PRO A 73 12.20 -8.33 16.59
CA PRO A 73 13.53 -8.71 17.03
C PRO A 73 14.15 -7.60 17.90
N PRO A 74 15.13 -7.93 18.77
CA PRO A 74 15.94 -6.93 19.46
C PRO A 74 16.55 -5.89 18.50
N ALA A 75 16.75 -4.65 18.97
CA ALA A 75 17.15 -3.53 18.13
C ALA A 75 18.54 -3.69 17.48
N ASP A 76 19.43 -4.44 18.12
CA ASP A 76 20.77 -4.80 17.68
C ASP A 76 20.83 -6.05 16.78
N THR A 77 19.68 -6.68 16.54
CA THR A 77 19.62 -7.87 15.69
C THR A 77 19.86 -7.48 14.23
N ALA A 78 20.88 -8.07 13.61
CA ALA A 78 21.16 -7.89 12.20
C ALA A 78 19.91 -8.21 11.35
N PRO A 79 19.64 -7.43 10.28
CA PRO A 79 18.50 -7.67 9.40
C PRO A 79 18.49 -9.10 8.88
N HIS A 80 17.29 -9.70 8.82
CA HIS A 80 17.18 -11.04 8.28
C HIS A 80 17.61 -11.09 6.82
N VAL A 81 18.25 -12.21 6.44
CA VAL A 81 18.56 -12.51 5.04
C VAL A 81 17.38 -13.27 4.44
N GLY A 82 16.93 -12.83 3.27
CA GLY A 82 15.80 -13.43 2.58
C GLY A 82 15.44 -12.63 1.33
N HIS A 83 14.25 -12.89 0.82
CA HIS A 83 13.72 -12.11 -0.28
C HIS A 83 13.42 -10.67 0.17
N THR A 84 14.03 -9.67 -0.47
CA THR A 84 13.93 -8.26 -0.06
C THR A 84 13.24 -7.37 -1.09
N ARG A 85 12.45 -6.41 -0.61
CA ARG A 85 11.85 -5.35 -1.43
C ARG A 85 12.14 -3.99 -0.78
N LEU A 86 12.76 -3.07 -1.51
CA LEU A 86 12.92 -1.68 -1.08
C LEU A 86 11.71 -0.89 -1.57
N LYS A 87 11.02 -0.20 -0.66
CA LYS A 87 9.75 0.49 -0.93
C LYS A 87 9.88 1.97 -0.57
N ASP A 88 9.73 2.84 -1.55
CA ASP A 88 9.56 4.28 -1.38
C ASP A 88 8.08 4.60 -1.57
N ARG A 89 7.40 4.92 -0.47
CA ARG A 89 5.95 5.06 -0.39
C ARG A 89 5.57 6.49 -0.05
N LEU A 90 4.71 7.06 -0.88
CA LEU A 90 3.95 8.27 -0.61
C LEU A 90 2.52 7.87 -0.24
N SER A 91 2.08 8.26 0.94
CA SER A 91 0.75 7.97 1.48
C SER A 91 -0.04 9.26 1.69
N ILE A 92 -1.27 9.29 1.20
CA ILE A 92 -2.20 10.42 1.33
C ILE A 92 -3.48 9.91 1.99
N THR A 93 -3.87 10.49 3.12
CA THR A 93 -5.11 10.10 3.82
C THR A 93 -6.21 11.13 3.58
N ASP A 94 -7.35 10.67 3.05
CA ASP A 94 -8.58 11.46 2.90
C ASP A 94 -9.76 10.72 3.57
N GLY A 95 -10.15 11.20 4.75
CA GLY A 95 -11.17 10.54 5.57
C GLY A 95 -10.73 9.14 6.00
N LEU A 96 -11.49 8.12 5.59
CA LEU A 96 -11.21 6.70 5.88
C LEU A 96 -10.46 5.99 4.75
N PHE A 97 -9.96 6.73 3.76
CA PHE A 97 -9.25 6.18 2.60
C PHE A 97 -7.80 6.64 2.62
N ARG A 98 -6.88 5.68 2.60
CA ARG A 98 -5.45 5.95 2.44
C ARG A 98 -4.98 5.50 1.07
N TYR A 99 -4.45 6.44 0.30
CA TYR A 99 -3.87 6.19 -1.01
C TYR A 99 -2.38 5.96 -0.83
N ASP A 100 -1.87 4.82 -1.25
CA ASP A 100 -0.45 4.51 -1.20
C ASP A 100 0.10 4.40 -2.63
N LEU A 101 1.00 5.32 -2.98
CA LEU A 101 1.78 5.31 -4.22
C LEU A 101 3.17 4.81 -3.86
N THR A 102 3.52 3.60 -4.31
CA THR A 102 4.76 2.94 -3.91
C THR A 102 5.63 2.64 -5.12
N ARG A 103 6.86 3.16 -5.12
CA ARG A 103 7.93 2.66 -5.97
C ARG A 103 8.62 1.50 -5.26
N VAL A 104 8.66 0.34 -5.89
CA VAL A 104 9.27 -0.88 -5.33
C VAL A 104 10.47 -1.29 -6.16
N MET A 105 11.61 -1.49 -5.52
CA MET A 105 12.80 -2.11 -6.10
C MET A 105 12.95 -3.53 -5.57
N GLU A 106 13.04 -4.50 -6.48
CA GLU A 106 13.08 -5.93 -6.17
C GLU A 106 13.97 -6.63 -7.22
N ASN A 107 15.07 -7.24 -6.77
CA ASN A 107 16.03 -7.94 -7.64
C ASN A 107 16.50 -7.11 -8.85
N GLY A 108 16.71 -5.81 -8.66
CA GLY A 108 17.13 -4.87 -9.72
C GLY A 108 16.00 -4.37 -10.63
N ALA A 109 14.80 -4.94 -10.53
CA ALA A 109 13.62 -4.46 -11.25
C ALA A 109 12.87 -3.40 -10.43
N GLN A 110 12.32 -2.41 -11.13
CA GLN A 110 11.47 -1.37 -10.55
C GLN A 110 10.00 -1.61 -10.92
N ALA A 111 9.12 -1.60 -9.92
CA ALA A 111 7.67 -1.59 -10.08
C ALA A 111 7.06 -0.33 -9.47
N HIS A 112 5.91 0.09 -10.00
CA HIS A 112 5.09 1.17 -9.46
C HIS A 112 3.74 0.58 -9.07
N GLU A 113 3.44 0.63 -7.78
CA GLU A 113 2.21 0.10 -7.18
C GLU A 113 1.34 1.27 -6.71
N VAL A 114 0.03 1.19 -6.97
CA VAL A 114 -0.97 2.14 -6.47
C VAL A 114 -2.08 1.36 -5.81
N GLU A 115 -2.37 1.67 -4.54
CA GLU A 115 -3.44 1.02 -3.77
C GLU A 115 -4.25 2.03 -2.96
N ILE A 116 -5.52 1.69 -2.67
CA ILE A 116 -6.36 2.41 -1.73
C ILE A 116 -6.69 1.44 -0.59
N GLU A 117 -6.35 1.80 0.63
CA GLU A 117 -6.63 1.03 1.84
C GLU A 117 -7.67 1.75 2.73
N GLY A 118 -8.33 0.97 3.59
CA GLY A 118 -9.24 1.51 4.60
C GLY A 118 -8.50 1.83 5.89
N GLU A 119 -8.63 3.07 6.36
CA GLU A 119 -8.08 3.54 7.62
C GLU A 119 -9.21 3.67 8.64
N PHE A 120 -9.33 2.66 9.51
CA PHE A 120 -10.44 2.54 10.45
C PHE A 120 -9.94 2.51 11.89
N SER A 121 -10.63 3.22 12.78
CA SER A 121 -10.48 3.00 14.23
C SER A 121 -11.17 1.69 14.65
N SER A 122 -12.27 1.33 13.98
CA SER A 122 -12.96 0.05 14.13
C SER A 122 -13.54 -0.40 12.79
N CYS A 123 -12.83 -1.32 12.12
CA CYS A 123 -13.27 -1.92 10.87
C CYS A 123 -14.65 -2.59 10.99
N LYS A 124 -14.99 -3.17 12.15
CA LYS A 124 -16.29 -3.85 12.38
C LYS A 124 -17.51 -2.94 12.22
N THR A 125 -17.34 -1.65 12.48
CA THR A 125 -18.44 -0.67 12.49
C THR A 125 -18.34 0.31 11.32
N GLN A 126 -17.16 0.49 10.75
CA GLN A 126 -16.90 1.47 9.70
C GLN A 126 -16.77 0.87 8.30
N LEU A 127 -16.48 -0.43 8.19
CA LEU A 127 -16.51 -1.14 6.91
C LEU A 127 -17.96 -1.47 6.55
N THR A 128 -18.64 -0.51 5.93
CA THR A 128 -20.03 -0.64 5.46
C THR A 128 -20.09 -0.83 3.95
N GLU A 129 -21.26 -1.19 3.43
CA GLU A 129 -21.50 -1.23 1.98
C GLU A 129 -21.29 0.15 1.34
N SER A 130 -21.74 1.22 1.99
CA SER A 130 -21.52 2.59 1.50
C SER A 130 -20.04 2.97 1.43
N TRP A 131 -19.22 2.49 2.38
CA TRP A 131 -17.78 2.68 2.32
C TRP A 131 -17.15 1.90 1.15
N LEU A 132 -17.60 0.66 0.91
CA LEU A 132 -17.14 -0.14 -0.22
C LEU A 132 -17.56 0.45 -1.57
N GLU A 133 -18.76 1.02 -1.67
CA GLU A 133 -19.21 1.73 -2.87
C GLU A 133 -18.29 2.92 -3.17
N GLU A 134 -17.98 3.72 -2.15
CA GLU A 134 -17.08 4.86 -2.28
C GLU A 134 -15.64 4.44 -2.59
N LEU A 135 -15.16 3.32 -2.01
CA LEU A 135 -13.87 2.72 -2.35
C LEU A 135 -13.81 2.39 -3.85
N LEU A 136 -14.83 1.71 -4.37
CA LEU A 136 -14.90 1.33 -5.78
C LEU A 136 -14.95 2.55 -6.68
N ARG A 137 -15.75 3.56 -6.32
CA ARG A 137 -15.85 4.83 -7.04
C ARG A 137 -14.48 5.51 -7.15
N ARG A 138 -13.76 5.62 -6.04
CA ARG A 138 -12.41 6.22 -5.97
C ARG A 138 -11.39 5.41 -6.77
N ALA A 139 -11.40 4.08 -6.66
CA ALA A 139 -10.48 3.21 -7.37
C ALA A 139 -10.67 3.25 -8.89
N VAL A 140 -11.92 3.20 -9.37
CA VAL A 140 -12.24 3.30 -10.81
C VAL A 140 -11.85 4.68 -11.37
N ALA A 141 -12.02 5.75 -10.58
CA ALA A 141 -11.57 7.07 -11.00
C ALA A 141 -10.05 7.10 -11.26
N LEU A 142 -9.23 6.41 -10.44
CA LEU A 142 -7.79 6.32 -10.66
C LEU A 142 -7.43 5.54 -11.93
N THR A 143 -8.14 4.46 -12.26
CA THR A 143 -7.83 3.67 -13.46
C THR A 143 -8.16 4.42 -14.75
N ALA A 144 -9.16 5.31 -14.72
CA ALA A 144 -9.56 6.15 -15.85
C ALA A 144 -8.67 7.38 -16.06
N LEU A 145 -7.76 7.71 -15.13
CA LEU A 145 -6.79 8.79 -15.36
C LEU A 145 -5.78 8.43 -16.47
N ALA A 146 -5.46 7.14 -16.59
CA ALA A 146 -4.54 6.63 -17.61
C ALA A 146 -5.07 6.86 -19.04
N THR A 147 -6.36 6.65 -19.26
CA THR A 147 -6.99 6.83 -20.59
C THR A 147 -7.06 8.30 -21.00
N LYS A 148 -7.22 9.23 -20.04
CA LYS A 148 -7.21 10.68 -20.33
C LYS A 148 -5.80 11.22 -20.64
N ALA A 149 -4.77 10.63 -20.03
CA ALA A 149 -3.39 11.03 -20.28
C ALA A 149 -2.93 10.67 -21.70
N GLU A 150 -3.27 9.47 -22.18
CA GLU A 150 -2.90 9.01 -23.54
C GLU A 150 -3.58 9.80 -24.66
N VAL A 151 -4.81 10.27 -24.44
CA VAL A 151 -5.56 11.09 -25.42
C VAL A 151 -4.96 12.50 -25.57
N ARG A 152 -4.28 13.03 -24.55
CA ARG A 152 -3.65 14.36 -24.61
C ARG A 152 -2.22 14.35 -25.15
N SER A 153 -1.59 13.17 -25.24
CA SER A 153 -0.24 12.98 -25.79
C SER A 153 -0.24 12.58 -27.28
N ARG A 154 -1.40 12.56 -27.94
CA ARG A 154 -1.57 12.37 -29.38
C ARG A 154 -2.17 13.64 -29.98
#